data_AF-A0A661J4L6-F1
#
_entry.id   AF-A0A661J4L6-F1
#
_cell.length_a   1.000
_cell.length_b   1.000
_cell.length_c   1.000
_cell.angle_alpha   90.00
_cell.angle_beta   90.00
_cell.angle_gamma   90.00
#
_symmetry.space_group_name_H-M   'P 1'
#
loop_
_entity.id
_entity.type
_entity.pdbx_description
1 polymer ?
#
loop_
_entity_poly.entity_id
_entity_poly.type
_entity_poly.pdbx_seq_one_letter_code
_entity_poly.pdbx_strand_id
1 'polypeptide(L)' 'TSFNVQEPIVCTPEDAVKTFLRTKVDHLILNNFWVNRFK' A
#
# COMPACT_ATOMS: atom_id res chain seq x y z
N THR A 1 8.73 -13.04 -3.93
CA THR A 1 7.65 -13.83 -3.32
C THR A 1 6.39 -12.99 -3.41
N SER A 2 5.22 -13.61 -3.60
CA SER A 2 3.95 -12.87 -3.72
C SER A 2 3.71 -12.02 -2.46
N PHE A 3 3.45 -10.72 -2.64
CA PHE A 3 3.20 -9.77 -1.55
C PHE A 3 1.78 -9.98 -1.01
N ASN A 4 1.54 -11.11 -0.36
CA ASN A 4 0.23 -11.48 0.18
C ASN A 4 0.27 -11.44 1.71
N VAL A 5 0.31 -10.24 2.27
CA VAL A 5 0.00 -10.01 3.68
C VAL A 5 -1.52 -9.86 3.79
N GLN A 6 -2.25 -10.98 3.87
CA GLN A 6 -3.63 -11.13 4.36
C GLN A 6 -4.69 -10.04 4.03
N GLU A 7 -4.55 -9.26 2.97
CA GLU A 7 -5.57 -8.34 2.48
C GLU A 7 -5.79 -8.60 0.98
N PRO A 8 -7.03 -8.49 0.47
CA PRO A 8 -7.35 -8.84 -0.91
C PRO A 8 -6.48 -8.04 -1.88
N ILE A 9 -6.24 -8.60 -3.07
CA ILE A 9 -5.61 -7.89 -4.20
C ILE A 9 -6.25 -6.51 -4.24
N VAL A 10 -5.43 -5.48 -4.03
CA VAL A 10 -5.95 -4.14 -3.84
C VAL A 10 -6.47 -3.66 -5.19
N CYS A 11 -7.79 -3.77 -5.39
CA CYS A 11 -8.41 -3.56 -6.70
C CYS A 11 -8.59 -2.08 -7.03
N THR A 12 -8.39 -1.18 -6.06
CA THR A 12 -8.53 0.27 -6.23
C THR A 12 -7.36 1.02 -5.57
N PRO A 13 -6.96 2.20 -6.10
CA PRO A 13 -5.99 3.07 -5.44
C PRO A 13 -6.41 3.47 -4.03
N GLU A 14 -7.71 3.70 -3.78
CA GLU A 14 -8.23 4.04 -2.45
C GLU A 14 -7.98 2.92 -1.44
N ASP A 15 -8.21 1.67 -1.82
CA ASP A 15 -7.96 0.53 -0.95
C ASP A 15 -6.47 0.39 -0.65
N ALA A 16 -5.60 0.68 -1.62
CA ALA A 16 -4.14 0.63 -1.43
C ALA A 16 -3.65 1.68 -0.44
N VAL A 17 -4.23 2.88 -0.48
CA VAL A 17 -3.99 3.92 0.52
C VAL A 17 -4.49 3.48 1.90
N LYS A 18 -5.70 2.93 2.02
CA LYS A 18 -6.25 2.46 3.31
C LYS A 18 -5.39 1.35 3.92
N THR A 19 -4.96 0.38 3.11
CA THR A 19 -4.05 -0.69 3.54
C THR A 19 -2.69 -0.12 3.96
N PHE A 20 -2.11 0.80 3.19
CA PHE A 20 -0.86 1.45 3.55
C PHE A 20 -0.93 2.18 4.90
N LEU A 21 -2.04 2.87 5.18
CA LEU A 21 -2.24 3.56 6.47
C LEU A 21 -2.38 2.60 7.66
N ARG A 22 -3.00 1.42 7.45
CA ARG A 22 -3.23 0.41 8.51
C ARG A 22 -2.04 -0.50 8.76
N THR A 23 -1.16 -0.63 7.77
CA THR A 23 0.00 -1.53 7.83
C THR A 23 1.27 -0.77 8.22
N LYS A 24 2.36 -1.51 8.46
CA LYS A 24 3.69 -0.96 8.78
C LYS A 24 4.58 -0.85 7.54
N VAL A 25 4.00 -0.68 6.35
CA VAL A 25 4.75 -0.59 5.11
C VAL A 25 5.34 0.81 5.00
N ASP A 26 6.61 0.92 4.61
CA ASP A 26 7.34 2.20 4.61
C ASP A 26 7.05 3.06 3.37
N HIS A 27 6.75 2.39 2.25
CA HIS A 27 6.57 3.01 0.93
C HIS A 27 5.35 2.42 0.21
N LEU A 28 4.54 3.30 -0.39
CA LEU A 28 3.46 2.94 -1.29
C LEU A 28 3.74 3.55 -2.67
N ILE A 29 3.76 2.71 -3.70
CA ILE A 29 3.92 3.15 -5.09
C ILE A 29 2.60 2.94 -5.81
N LEU A 30 1.99 4.02 -6.29
CA LEU A 30 0.75 4.00 -7.05
C LEU A 30 1.00 4.59 -8.42
N ASN A 31 1.19 3.72 -9.41
CA ASN A 31 1.54 4.10 -10.78
C ASN A 31 2.79 4.99 -10.81
N ASN A 32 2.64 6.29 -11.09
CA ASN A 32 3.75 7.26 -11.14
C ASN A 32 3.92 8.04 -9.84
N PHE A 33 3.17 7.71 -8.79
CA PHE A 33 3.24 8.37 -7.49
C PHE A 33 3.97 7.51 -6.48
N TRP A 34 4.85 8.13 -5.71
CA TRP A 34 5.56 7.51 -4.61
C TRP A 34 5.19 8.20 -3.30
N VAL A 35 4.60 7.44 -2.38
CA VAL A 35 4.15 7.88 -1.06
C VAL A 35 5.09 7.30 -0.01
N ASN A 36 5.69 8.19 0.78
CA ASN A 36 6.58 7.83 1.88
C ASN A 36 5.92 8.11 3.22
N ARG A 37 6.09 7.18 4.16
CA ARG A 37 5.73 7.44 5.55
C ARG A 37 6.85 8.23 6.20
N PHE A 38 6.62 9.53 6.40
CA PHE A 38 7.50 10.35 7.22
C PHE A 38 7.30 9.94 8.69
N LYS A 39 8.37 9.46 9.32
CA LYS A 39 8.42 9.26 10.77
C LYS A 39 8.54 10.59 11.48
#